data_AF-A0A5K0YWG3-F1
#
_entry.id   AF-A0A5K0YWG3-F1
#
_cell.length_a   1.000
_cell.length_b   1.000
_cell.length_c   1.000
_cell.angle_alpha   90.00
_cell.angle_beta   90.00
_cell.angle_gamma   90.00
#
_symmetry.space_group_name_H-M   'P 1'
#
loop_
_entity.id
_entity.type
_entity.pdbx_description
1 polymer ?
#
loop_
_entity_poly.entity_id
_entity_poly.type
_entity_poly.pdbx_seq_one_letter_code
_entity_poly.pdbx_strand_id
1 'polypeptide(L)'
;HVNEKKEDLGEVLNGDRLVDAPYQLNFQVDKESEVLCKKKLTKEDVAKFKNAVLKDYYFQMYYDDLPIWGFIGKVDREDKDDPSEF
;
A
#
# COMPACT_ATOMS: atom_id res chain seq x y z
N HIS A 1 3.26 8.42 -12.41
CA HIS A 1 4.73 8.42 -12.37
C HIS A 1 5.10 8.37 -10.90
N VAL A 2 6.00 7.48 -10.47
CA VAL A 2 6.40 7.38 -9.06
C VAL A 2 7.32 8.56 -8.77
N ASN A 3 7.09 9.28 -7.68
CA ASN A 3 8.00 10.34 -7.23
C ASN A 3 8.86 9.76 -6.11
N GLU A 4 10.18 9.79 -6.30
CA GLU A 4 11.12 9.30 -5.29
C GLU A 4 11.24 10.35 -4.18
N LYS A 5 11.06 9.92 -2.93
CA LYS A 5 11.28 10.81 -1.79
C LYS A 5 12.79 11.07 -1.69
N LYS A 6 13.16 12.31 -1.42
CA LYS A 6 14.55 12.61 -1.05
C LYS A 6 14.85 11.99 0.32
N GLU A 7 15.73 11.00 0.33
CA GLU A 7 16.10 10.25 1.53
C GLU A 7 16.84 11.14 2.54
N ASP A 8 16.54 10.95 3.83
CA ASP A 8 17.32 11.53 4.93
C ASP A 8 18.52 10.63 5.28
N LEU A 9 19.54 11.19 5.96
CA LEU A 9 20.77 10.46 6.28
C LEU A 9 20.52 9.14 7.03
N GLY A 10 19.53 9.12 7.93
CA GLY A 10 19.14 7.90 8.64
C GLY A 10 18.53 6.83 7.72
N GLU A 11 17.70 7.23 6.77
CA GLU A 11 17.05 6.33 5.79
C GLU A 11 18.10 5.69 4.87
N VAL A 12 19.07 6.49 4.41
CA VAL A 12 20.20 6.01 3.60
C VAL A 12 21.01 4.94 4.33
N LEU A 13 21.30 5.16 5.62
CA LEU A 13 22.10 4.23 6.41
C LEU A 13 21.34 2.93 6.74
N ASN A 14 20.03 3.00 6.91
CA ASN A 14 19.17 1.84 7.11
C ASN A 14 18.89 1.07 5.81
N GLY A 15 19.11 1.71 4.66
CA GLY A 15 18.81 1.15 3.34
C GLY A 15 17.33 1.24 2.97
N ASP A 16 16.59 2.16 3.59
CA ASP A 16 15.19 2.40 3.29
C ASP A 16 15.05 3.15 1.97
N ARG A 17 14.19 2.64 1.07
CA ARG A 17 13.86 3.31 -0.21
C ARG A 17 12.38 3.68 -0.23
N LEU A 18 12.06 4.83 0.36
CA LEU A 18 10.69 5.33 0.43
C LEU A 18 10.29 6.08 -0.85
N VAL A 19 9.02 5.99 -1.20
CA VAL A 19 8.43 6.70 -2.34
C VAL A 19 7.22 7.48 -1.88
N ASP A 20 6.96 8.62 -2.53
CA ASP A 20 5.78 9.41 -2.20
C ASP A 20 4.53 8.67 -2.65
N ALA A 21 3.66 8.39 -1.69
CA ALA A 21 2.38 7.77 -1.96
C ALA A 21 1.40 8.82 -2.49
N PRO A 22 0.49 8.47 -3.42
CA PRO A 22 -0.51 9.41 -3.95
C PRO A 22 -1.63 9.71 -2.95
N TYR A 23 -1.60 9.12 -1.75
CA TYR A 23 -2.61 9.32 -0.71
C TYR A 23 -2.44 10.71 -0.09
N GLN A 24 -3.49 11.53 -0.19
CA GLN A 24 -3.59 12.80 0.53
C GLN A 24 -4.63 12.63 1.65
N LEU A 25 -4.13 12.46 2.86
CA LEU A 25 -4.93 12.32 4.08
C LEU A 25 -4.64 13.52 4.98
N ASN A 26 -5.59 14.43 5.09
CA ASN A 26 -5.44 15.64 5.90
C ASN A 26 -6.01 15.40 7.30
N PHE A 27 -5.34 15.96 8.31
CA PHE A 27 -5.77 15.86 9.69
C PHE A 27 -7.15 16.50 9.90
N GLN A 28 -8.04 15.81 10.61
CA GLN A 28 -9.44 16.23 10.86
C GLN A 28 -10.27 16.51 9.59
N VAL A 29 -9.93 15.89 8.46
CA VAL A 29 -10.74 15.95 7.25
C VAL A 29 -11.28 14.57 6.94
N ASP A 30 -12.60 14.41 7.04
CA ASP A 30 -13.27 13.20 6.59
C ASP A 30 -13.09 13.04 5.08
N LYS A 31 -12.64 11.85 4.67
CA LYS A 31 -12.41 11.53 3.26
C LYS A 31 -13.02 10.19 2.93
N GLU A 32 -13.94 10.17 1.99
CA GLU A 32 -14.54 8.95 1.47
C GLU A 32 -13.55 8.17 0.58
N SER A 33 -13.81 6.87 0.39
CA SER A 33 -12.97 6.02 -0.44
C SER A 33 -13.00 6.48 -1.90
N GLU A 34 -11.83 6.77 -2.47
CA GLU A 34 -11.68 7.21 -3.85
C GLU A 34 -10.75 6.30 -4.66
N VAL A 35 -11.02 6.20 -5.97
CA VAL A 35 -10.15 5.42 -6.88
C VAL A 35 -8.92 6.24 -7.25
N LEU A 36 -7.79 5.94 -6.63
CA LEU A 36 -6.52 6.65 -6.88
C LEU A 36 -5.91 6.37 -8.25
N CYS A 37 -5.99 5.13 -8.72
CA CYS A 37 -5.53 4.79 -10.07
C CYS A 37 -6.28 3.58 -10.62
N LYS A 38 -6.40 3.55 -11.95
CA LYS A 38 -6.88 2.39 -12.69
C LYS A 38 -5.70 1.74 -13.38
N LYS A 39 -5.41 0.49 -13.04
CA LYS A 39 -4.38 -0.31 -13.70
C LYS A 39 -4.95 -1.66 -14.10
N LYS A 40 -4.74 -2.04 -15.36
CA LYS A 40 -4.98 -3.42 -15.80
C LYS A 40 -3.73 -4.23 -15.48
N LEU A 41 -3.89 -5.27 -14.67
CA LEU A 41 -2.81 -6.19 -14.31
C LEU A 41 -2.63 -7.22 -15.42
N THR A 42 -1.39 -7.52 -15.77
CA THR A 42 -1.09 -8.64 -16.67
C THR A 42 -1.13 -9.98 -15.91
N LYS A 43 -1.04 -11.11 -16.63
CA LYS A 43 -0.98 -12.43 -15.98
C LYS A 43 0.26 -12.57 -15.08
N GLU A 44 1.36 -11.97 -15.51
CA GLU A 44 2.63 -11.94 -14.79
C GLU A 44 2.52 -11.11 -13.50
N ASP A 45 1.88 -9.94 -13.57
CA ASP A 45 1.61 -9.10 -12.40
C ASP A 45 0.80 -9.88 -11.35
N VAL A 46 -0.27 -10.56 -11.78
CA VAL A 46 -1.13 -11.35 -10.89
C VAL A 46 -0.35 -12.51 -10.25
N ALA A 47 0.48 -13.21 -11.02
CA ALA A 47 1.33 -14.28 -10.49
C ALA A 47 2.32 -13.74 -9.44
N LYS A 48 2.88 -12.54 -9.65
CA LYS A 48 3.77 -11.88 -8.69
C LYS A 48 3.04 -11.56 -7.38
N PHE A 49 1.84 -11.00 -7.45
CA PHE A 49 1.03 -10.73 -6.26
C PHE A 49 0.68 -12.02 -5.51
N LYS A 50 0.23 -13.07 -6.20
CA LYS A 50 -0.06 -14.38 -5.57
C LYS A 50 1.16 -14.93 -4.83
N ASN A 51 2.33 -14.86 -5.44
CA ASN A 51 3.58 -15.30 -4.80
C ASN A 51 3.95 -14.44 -3.58
N ALA A 52 3.66 -13.13 -3.62
CA ALA A 52 3.89 -12.24 -2.49
C ALA A 52 2.95 -12.58 -1.31
N VAL A 53 1.68 -12.87 -1.60
CA VAL A 53 0.70 -13.34 -0.59
C VAL A 53 1.17 -14.66 0.03
N LEU A 54 1.56 -15.64 -0.79
CA LEU A 54 2.02 -16.96 -0.30
C LEU A 54 3.31 -16.93 0.52
N LYS A 55 4.09 -15.84 0.41
CA LYS A 55 5.35 -15.65 1.13
C LYS A 55 5.21 -14.65 2.28
N ASP A 56 4.00 -14.27 2.64
CA ASP A 56 3.69 -13.32 3.72
C ASP A 56 4.43 -11.98 3.56
N TYR A 57 4.55 -11.49 2.33
CA TYR A 57 5.10 -10.17 2.08
C TYR A 57 4.15 -9.12 2.68
N TYR A 58 4.73 -8.11 3.31
CA TYR A 58 4.00 -6.97 3.84
C TYR A 58 4.51 -5.67 3.19
N PHE A 59 3.65 -4.67 3.16
CA PHE A 59 4.04 -3.31 2.84
C PHE A 59 4.21 -2.51 4.13
N GLN A 60 5.05 -1.49 4.07
CA GLN A 60 5.23 -0.49 5.11
C GLN A 60 5.01 0.89 4.48
N MET A 61 4.23 1.71 5.17
CA MET A 61 3.92 3.08 4.80
C MET A 61 4.10 3.96 6.03
N TYR A 62 4.59 5.18 5.84
CA TYR A 62 4.63 6.18 6.90
C TYR A 62 3.54 7.22 6.65
N TYR A 63 2.79 7.55 7.70
CA TYR A 63 1.85 8.65 7.70
C TYR A 63 2.09 9.50 8.94
N ASP A 64 2.50 10.75 8.75
CA ASP A 64 2.88 11.66 9.84
C ASP A 64 3.91 11.01 10.80
N ASP A 65 4.97 10.44 10.22
CA ASP A 65 6.03 9.68 10.90
C ASP A 65 5.59 8.42 11.66
N LEU A 66 4.31 8.06 11.61
CA LEU A 66 3.78 6.83 12.20
C LEU A 66 3.88 5.67 11.20
N PRO A 67 4.57 4.57 11.55
CA PRO A 67 4.67 3.41 10.67
C PRO A 67 3.35 2.62 10.67
N ILE A 68 2.85 2.38 9.47
CA ILE A 68 1.70 1.53 9.18
C ILE A 68 2.21 0.35 8.37
N TRP A 69 1.76 -0.86 8.71
CA TRP A 69 2.14 -2.08 8.00
C TRP A 69 0.92 -2.96 7.76
N GLY A 70 0.99 -3.75 6.69
CA GLY A 70 -0.08 -4.68 6.34
C GLY A 70 0.41 -5.79 5.41
N PHE A 71 -0.08 -7.01 5.61
CA PHE A 71 0.20 -8.10 4.70
C PHE A 71 -0.49 -7.88 3.35
N ILE A 72 0.25 -8.15 2.28
CA ILE A 72 -0.30 -8.11 0.93
C ILE A 72 -1.39 -9.18 0.83
N GLY A 73 -2.58 -8.80 0.38
CA GLY A 73 -3.72 -9.71 0.19
C GLY A 73 -4.44 -10.12 1.47
N LYS A 74 -4.15 -9.48 2.61
CA LYS A 74 -5.00 -9.64 3.81
C LYS A 74 -6.38 -9.05 3.52
N VAL A 75 -7.42 -9.85 3.78
CA VAL A 75 -8.81 -9.41 3.72
C VAL A 75 -9.35 -9.45 5.14
N ASP A 76 -9.69 -8.30 5.70
CA ASP A 76 -10.39 -8.22 6.98
C ASP A 76 -11.86 -8.59 6.73
N ARG A 77 -12.35 -9.60 7.46
CA ARG A 77 -13.67 -10.21 7.26
C ARG A 77 -14.80 -9.46 7.96
N GLU A 78 -14.55 -8.25 8.45
CA GLU A 78 -15.49 -7.59 9.36
C GLU A 78 -16.51 -6.69 8.65
N ASP A 79 -16.32 -6.34 7.37
CA ASP A 79 -17.24 -5.41 6.66
C ASP A 79 -17.64 -5.85 5.22
N LYS A 80 -17.86 -7.16 4.98
CA LYS A 80 -18.49 -7.61 3.71
C LYS A 80 -19.50 -8.72 3.95
N ASP A 81 -20.76 -8.34 4.06
CA ASP A 81 -21.94 -9.23 4.11
C ASP A 81 -22.29 -9.89 2.75
N ASP A 82 -21.55 -9.63 1.66
CA ASP A 82 -21.85 -10.22 0.35
C ASP A 82 -20.65 -10.96 -0.29
N PRO A 83 -20.71 -12.29 -0.39
CA PRO A 83 -19.73 -13.12 -1.10
C PRO A 83 -19.66 -12.90 -2.62
N SER A 84 -20.59 -12.14 -3.23
CA SER A 84 -20.64 -11.90 -4.68
C SER A 84 -19.69 -10.80 -5.19
N GLU A 85 -19.02 -10.07 -4.28
CA GLU A 85 -18.03 -9.03 -4.62
C GLU A 85 -16.58 -9.54 -4.70
N PHE A 86 -16.37 -10.85 -4.74
CA PHE A 86 -15.06 -11.49 -4.92
C PHE A 86 -14.89 -12.07 -6.32
#